data_AF-A0A1S1HSC6-F1
#
_entry.id   AF-A0A1S1HSC6-F1
#
_cell.length_a   1.000
_cell.length_b   1.000
_cell.length_c   1.000
_cell.angle_alpha   90.00
_cell.angle_beta   90.00
_cell.angle_gamma   90.00
#
_symmetry.space_group_name_H-M   'P 1'
#
loop_
_entity.id
_entity.type
_entity.pdbx_description
1 polymer ?
#
loop_
_entity_poly.entity_id
_entity_poly.type
_entity_poly.pdbx_seq_one_letter_code
_entity_poly.pdbx_strand_id
1 'polypeptide(L)'
;MKKYILLSLFAVFSALVTAVFLHQKSHNINMCHSELLWIKDNGTDEGLILKSKTNILIDNDNTGRMKMYGYIKQNNVFYRLDRAIYFNFKSIDKNHHYSIHFSQLSITNSDNVPKELFANFIQLAEEKINYYVSITKMDDNIYILTDEAYSSFTCYVEK
;
A
#
# COMPACT_ATOMS: atom_id res chain seq x y z
N MET A 1 38.69 -42.44 -9.01
CA MET A 1 38.14 -41.52 -10.04
C MET A 1 36.62 -41.51 -10.05
N LYS A 2 35.91 -42.65 -10.20
CA LYS A 2 34.43 -42.71 -10.21
C LYS A 2 33.73 -42.09 -8.96
N LYS A 3 34.30 -42.26 -7.76
CA LYS A 3 33.76 -41.68 -6.52
C LYS A 3 33.78 -40.15 -6.49
N TYR A 4 34.80 -39.52 -7.08
CA TYR A 4 34.92 -38.06 -7.13
C TYR A 4 33.99 -37.43 -8.18
N ILE A 5 33.71 -38.16 -9.27
CA ILE A 5 32.75 -37.74 -10.30
C ILE A 5 31.31 -37.75 -9.75
N LEU A 6 30.95 -38.76 -8.94
CA LEU A 6 29.64 -38.82 -8.28
C LEU A 6 29.47 -37.69 -7.25
N LEU A 7 30.52 -37.37 -6.49
CA LEU A 7 30.52 -36.26 -5.54
C LEU A 7 30.38 -34.89 -6.22
N SER A 8 31.05 -34.67 -7.37
CA SER A 8 30.92 -33.41 -8.10
C SER A 8 29.53 -33.25 -8.72
N LEU A 9 28.94 -34.33 -9.26
CA LEU A 9 27.57 -34.33 -9.77
C LEU A 9 26.55 -34.01 -8.68
N PHE A 10 26.74 -34.57 -7.47
CA PHE A 10 25.87 -34.28 -6.34
C PHE A 10 25.97 -32.82 -5.88
N ALA A 11 27.19 -32.26 -5.83
CA ALA A 11 27.40 -30.86 -5.46
C ALA A 11 26.76 -29.89 -6.48
N VAL A 12 26.89 -30.16 -7.77
CA VAL A 12 26.29 -29.35 -8.84
C VAL A 12 24.76 -29.45 -8.80
N PHE A 13 24.23 -30.66 -8.60
CA PHE A 13 22.78 -30.87 -8.48
C PHE A 13 22.22 -30.16 -7.24
N SER A 14 22.90 -30.26 -6.10
CA SER A 14 22.55 -29.52 -4.89
C SER A 14 22.51 -28.01 -5.15
N ALA A 15 23.57 -27.44 -5.73
CA ALA A 15 23.64 -26.02 -6.03
C ALA A 15 22.53 -25.54 -6.98
N LEU A 16 22.21 -26.33 -8.01
CA LEU A 16 21.10 -26.06 -8.94
C LEU A 16 19.75 -26.07 -8.23
N VAL A 17 19.51 -27.05 -7.36
CA VAL A 17 18.26 -27.13 -6.58
C VAL A 17 18.13 -25.92 -5.66
N THR A 18 19.18 -25.53 -4.93
CA THR A 18 19.14 -24.33 -4.07
C THR A 18 18.92 -23.06 -4.87
N ALA A 19 19.56 -22.92 -6.04
CA ALA A 19 19.38 -21.76 -6.91
C ALA A 19 17.93 -21.64 -7.41
N VAL A 20 17.31 -22.74 -7.82
CA VAL A 20 15.90 -22.77 -8.25
C VAL A 20 14.97 -22.42 -7.09
N PHE A 21 15.18 -22.97 -5.89
CA PHE A 21 14.37 -22.65 -4.71
C PHE A 21 14.52 -21.19 -4.26
N LEU A 22 15.72 -20.61 -4.37
CA LEU A 22 15.95 -19.19 -4.06
C LEU A 22 15.31 -18.26 -5.10
N HIS A 23 15.22 -18.67 -6.37
CA HIS A 23 14.57 -17.89 -7.43
C HIS A 23 13.04 -18.07 -7.45
N GLN A 24 12.51 -19.19 -6.95
CA GLN A 24 11.08 -19.44 -6.81
C GLN A 24 10.46 -18.79 -5.56
N LYS A 25 11.05 -17.73 -5.01
CA LYS A 25 10.35 -16.90 -4.03
C LYS A 25 9.21 -16.20 -4.79
N SER A 26 8.03 -16.82 -4.83
CA SER A 26 6.89 -16.28 -5.58
C SER A 26 6.52 -14.92 -5.02
N HIS A 27 6.47 -13.91 -5.90
CA HIS A 27 5.90 -12.62 -5.58
C HIS A 27 4.38 -12.78 -5.50
N ASN A 28 3.90 -13.25 -4.34
CA ASN A 28 2.46 -13.26 -4.07
C ASN A 28 2.06 -11.82 -3.81
N ILE A 29 1.50 -11.18 -4.83
CA ILE A 29 0.94 -9.84 -4.73
C ILE A 29 -0.47 -9.97 -4.20
N ASN A 30 -0.75 -9.39 -3.04
CA ASN A 30 -2.12 -9.27 -2.54
C ASN A 30 -2.73 -7.97 -3.04
N MET A 31 -3.97 -8.04 -3.53
CA MET A 31 -4.71 -6.89 -4.02
C MET A 31 -5.92 -6.63 -3.14
N CYS A 32 -6.08 -5.36 -2.77
CA CYS A 32 -7.14 -4.88 -1.92
C CYS A 32 -7.91 -3.75 -2.61
N HIS A 33 -9.23 -3.83 -2.55
CA HIS A 33 -10.15 -2.81 -3.06
C HIS A 33 -10.84 -2.09 -1.90
N SER A 34 -10.90 -0.77 -1.99
CA SER A 34 -11.55 0.07 -0.99
C SER A 34 -12.25 1.26 -1.63
N GLU A 35 -13.36 1.69 -1.04
CA GLU A 35 -13.94 3.01 -1.30
C GLU A 35 -13.70 3.89 -0.07
N LEU A 36 -12.97 5.00 -0.28
CA LEU A 36 -12.58 5.92 0.77
C LEU A 36 -13.46 7.17 0.72
N LEU A 37 -13.95 7.57 1.89
CA LEU A 37 -14.49 8.89 2.15
C LEU A 37 -13.72 9.47 3.33
N TRP A 38 -12.93 10.51 3.08
CA TRP A 38 -12.18 11.21 4.12
C TRP A 38 -12.64 12.67 4.16
N ILE A 39 -13.11 13.10 5.32
CA ILE A 39 -13.53 14.48 5.57
C ILE A 39 -12.57 15.08 6.59
N LYS A 40 -11.94 16.20 6.23
CA LYS A 40 -11.11 17.00 7.14
C LYS A 40 -11.75 18.35 7.40
N ASP A 41 -11.77 18.76 8.66
CA ASP A 41 -12.16 20.12 9.01
C ASP A 41 -11.13 21.12 8.45
N ASN A 42 -11.63 22.22 7.89
CA ASN A 42 -10.85 23.34 7.38
C ASN A 42 -11.43 24.69 7.83
N GLY A 43 -12.28 24.70 8.85
CA GLY A 43 -12.97 25.90 9.34
C GLY A 43 -14.19 26.31 8.51
N THR A 44 -14.69 25.43 7.64
CA THR A 44 -15.95 25.63 6.88
C THR A 44 -16.96 24.53 7.19
N ASP A 45 -18.25 24.79 6.99
CA ASP A 45 -19.32 23.83 7.27
C ASP A 45 -19.20 22.51 6.49
N GLU A 46 -18.56 22.52 5.32
CA GLU A 46 -18.41 21.34 4.46
C GLU A 46 -17.07 20.60 4.63
N GLY A 47 -16.05 21.25 5.18
CA GLY A 47 -14.69 20.71 5.24
C GLY A 47 -14.02 20.50 3.88
N LEU A 48 -12.88 19.80 3.89
CA LEU A 48 -12.23 19.20 2.72
C LEU A 48 -12.68 17.75 2.60
N ILE A 49 -13.21 17.38 1.44
CA ILE A 49 -13.74 16.02 1.22
C ILE A 49 -12.91 15.32 0.16
N LEU A 50 -12.32 14.17 0.48
CA LEU A 50 -11.74 13.23 -0.47
C LEU A 50 -12.68 12.05 -0.61
N LYS A 51 -13.12 11.77 -1.84
CA LYS A 51 -13.85 10.55 -2.18
C LYS A 51 -13.12 9.80 -3.28
N SER A 52 -12.72 8.55 -3.04
CA SER A 52 -11.98 7.77 -4.04
C SER A 52 -12.26 6.29 -3.99
N LYS A 53 -12.16 5.65 -5.15
CA LYS A 53 -11.89 4.21 -5.26
C LYS A 53 -10.40 4.00 -5.16
N THR A 54 -10.00 3.06 -4.34
CA THR A 54 -8.60 2.81 -3.99
C THR A 54 -8.27 1.34 -4.20
N ASN A 55 -7.22 1.08 -4.96
CA ASN A 55 -6.65 -0.26 -5.13
C ASN A 55 -5.27 -0.29 -4.47
N ILE A 56 -5.09 -1.15 -3.48
CA ILE A 56 -3.84 -1.32 -2.74
C ILE A 56 -3.23 -2.65 -3.16
N LEU A 57 -2.01 -2.59 -3.67
CA LEU A 57 -1.18 -3.75 -3.97
C LEU A 57 -0.09 -3.85 -2.91
N ILE A 58 0.11 -5.05 -2.37
CA ILE A 58 1.15 -5.35 -1.38
C ILE A 58 1.99 -6.50 -1.90
N ASP A 59 3.31 -6.32 -1.92
CA ASP A 59 4.30 -7.35 -2.23
C ASP A 59 4.93 -7.90 -0.93
N ASN A 60 5.46 -9.11 -0.99
CA ASN A 60 6.09 -9.84 0.11
C ASN A 60 7.35 -9.15 0.65
N ASP A 61 7.96 -8.25 -0.12
CA ASP A 61 9.17 -7.53 0.28
C ASP A 61 8.86 -6.21 1.03
N ASN A 62 7.70 -6.13 1.70
CA ASN A 62 7.28 -4.98 2.52
C ASN A 62 7.10 -3.67 1.74
N THR A 63 6.78 -3.79 0.45
CA THR A 63 6.49 -2.66 -0.43
C THR A 63 5.06 -2.75 -0.94
N GLY A 64 4.51 -1.61 -1.32
CA GLY A 64 3.18 -1.56 -1.87
C GLY A 64 2.92 -0.35 -2.74
N ARG A 65 1.79 -0.40 -3.43
CA ARG A 65 1.31 0.65 -4.32
C ARG A 65 -0.18 0.85 -4.13
N MET A 66 -0.57 2.07 -3.80
CA MET A 66 -1.95 2.49 -3.67
C MET A 66 -2.36 3.35 -4.86
N LYS A 67 -3.28 2.89 -5.69
CA LYS A 67 -3.87 3.68 -6.78
C LYS A 67 -5.18 4.28 -6.28
N MET A 68 -5.35 5.59 -6.41
CA MET A 68 -6.55 6.33 -6.03
C MET A 68 -7.16 6.99 -7.25
N TYR A 69 -8.47 6.81 -7.44
CA TYR A 69 -9.26 7.46 -8.48
C TYR A 69 -10.55 8.04 -7.89
N GLY A 70 -10.80 9.32 -8.08
CA GLY A 70 -11.97 9.99 -7.52
C GLY A 70 -11.86 11.51 -7.57
N TYR A 71 -12.20 12.18 -6.47
CA TYR A 71 -12.08 13.63 -6.38
C TYR A 71 -11.74 14.13 -4.97
N ILE A 72 -11.22 15.36 -4.92
CA ILE A 72 -11.21 16.19 -3.72
C ILE A 72 -12.15 17.38 -3.94
N LYS A 73 -13.02 17.67 -2.97
CA LYS A 73 -13.91 18.84 -2.95
C LYS A 73 -13.38 19.87 -1.95
N GLN A 74 -13.27 21.12 -2.38
CA GLN A 74 -12.98 22.28 -1.52
C GLN A 74 -13.82 23.45 -2.01
N ASN A 75 -14.58 24.11 -1.11
CA ASN A 75 -15.37 25.31 -1.43
C ASN A 75 -16.25 25.14 -2.68
N ASN A 76 -16.94 24.00 -2.78
CA ASN A 76 -17.78 23.63 -3.94
C ASN A 76 -17.05 23.43 -5.29
N VAL A 77 -15.72 23.42 -5.30
CA VAL A 77 -14.89 23.06 -6.45
C VAL A 77 -14.47 21.60 -6.35
N PHE A 78 -14.58 20.87 -7.46
CA PHE A 78 -14.17 19.46 -7.56
C PHE A 78 -12.87 19.33 -8.35
N TYR A 79 -11.87 18.74 -7.71
CA TYR A 79 -10.58 18.39 -8.31
C TYR A 79 -10.55 16.89 -8.58
N ARG A 80 -10.31 16.49 -9.83
CA ARG A 80 -10.18 15.10 -10.25
C ARG A 80 -8.87 14.52 -9.71
N LEU A 81 -9.01 13.46 -8.92
CA LEU A 81 -7.92 12.70 -8.33
C LEU A 81 -7.65 11.46 -9.17
N ASP A 82 -6.42 11.30 -9.66
CA ASP A 82 -5.98 10.13 -10.41
C ASP A 82 -4.46 9.91 -10.19
N ARG A 83 -4.11 9.32 -9.04
CA ARG A 83 -2.74 9.19 -8.53
C ARG A 83 -2.41 7.80 -8.07
N ALA A 84 -1.14 7.42 -8.15
CA ALA A 84 -0.62 6.23 -7.49
C ALA A 84 0.47 6.64 -6.49
N ILE A 85 0.43 6.04 -5.31
CA ILE A 85 1.37 6.30 -4.22
C ILE A 85 2.10 4.99 -3.94
N TYR A 86 3.42 5.04 -3.91
CA TYR A 86 4.26 3.93 -3.50
C TYR A 86 4.57 4.07 -2.03
N PHE A 87 4.59 2.95 -1.32
CA PHE A 87 4.87 2.93 0.10
C PHE A 87 5.70 1.72 0.50
N ASN A 88 6.39 1.86 1.62
CA ASN A 88 6.96 0.76 2.37
C ASN A 88 6.20 0.61 3.67
N PHE A 89 6.11 -0.61 4.21
CA PHE A 89 5.47 -0.84 5.50
C PHE A 89 6.30 -1.77 6.37
N LYS A 90 6.16 -1.67 7.69
CA LYS A 90 6.86 -2.55 8.65
C LYS A 90 5.93 -2.91 9.80
N SER A 91 5.95 -4.18 10.21
CA SER A 91 5.26 -4.61 11.43
C SER A 91 5.94 -3.95 12.64
N ILE A 92 5.14 -3.37 13.52
CA ILE A 92 5.61 -2.72 14.76
C ILE A 92 5.58 -3.74 15.90
N ASP A 93 4.55 -4.59 15.91
CA ASP A 93 4.38 -5.66 16.87
C ASP A 93 3.83 -6.92 16.22
N LYS A 94 3.41 -7.89 17.04
CA LYS A 94 2.79 -9.15 16.60
C LYS A 94 1.26 -9.06 16.48
N ASN A 95 0.67 -7.91 16.75
CA ASN A 95 -0.77 -7.68 16.83
C ASN A 95 -1.30 -6.95 15.59
N HIS A 96 -0.68 -7.16 14.43
CA HIS A 96 -1.08 -6.55 13.16
C HIS A 96 -1.07 -5.01 13.16
N HIS A 97 -0.16 -4.41 13.93
CA HIS A 97 0.15 -2.97 13.83
C HIS A 97 1.32 -2.75 12.86
N TYR A 98 1.14 -1.78 11.96
CA TYR A 98 2.10 -1.47 10.91
C TYR A 98 2.41 0.02 10.87
N SER A 99 3.68 0.33 10.56
CA SER A 99 4.15 1.66 10.20
C SER A 99 4.26 1.72 8.69
N ILE A 100 3.62 2.70 8.05
CA ILE A 100 3.59 2.93 6.62
C ILE A 100 4.33 4.23 6.31
N HIS A 101 5.19 4.18 5.29
CA HIS A 101 5.94 5.31 4.80
C HIS A 101 5.71 5.50 3.30
N PHE A 102 5.06 6.61 2.92
CA PHE A 102 4.79 6.95 1.52
C PHE A 102 6.03 7.57 0.86
N SER A 103 6.62 6.84 -0.09
CA SER A 103 7.92 7.18 -0.68
C SER A 103 7.82 8.01 -1.96
N GLN A 104 6.87 7.70 -2.83
CA GLN A 104 6.79 8.30 -4.16
C GLN A 104 5.34 8.47 -4.62
N LEU A 105 5.10 9.54 -5.38
CA LEU A 105 3.83 9.83 -6.02
C LEU A 105 3.96 9.78 -7.55
N SER A 106 2.99 9.17 -8.21
CA SER A 106 2.82 9.18 -9.66
C SER A 106 1.47 9.80 -9.99
N ILE A 107 1.50 10.88 -10.75
CA ILE A 107 0.33 11.70 -11.12
C ILE A 107 0.04 11.48 -12.60
N THR A 108 -1.22 11.25 -12.95
CA THR A 108 -1.62 11.12 -14.37
C THR A 108 -2.00 12.48 -14.96
N ASN A 109 -2.01 12.59 -16.29
CA ASN A 109 -2.38 13.83 -16.98
C ASN A 109 -3.83 14.27 -16.73
N SER A 110 -4.69 13.36 -16.28
CA SER A 110 -6.09 13.68 -15.96
C SER A 110 -6.31 14.13 -14.51
N ASP A 111 -5.28 14.05 -13.66
CA ASP A 111 -5.32 14.60 -12.32
C ASP A 111 -5.13 16.12 -12.36
N ASN A 112 -5.91 16.85 -11.57
CA ASN A 112 -5.77 18.31 -11.44
C ASN A 112 -5.75 18.77 -9.98
N VAL A 113 -5.47 17.88 -9.04
CA VAL A 113 -5.44 18.20 -7.61
C VAL A 113 -4.15 18.99 -7.30
N PRO A 114 -4.22 20.17 -6.66
CA PRO A 114 -3.03 20.88 -6.21
C PRO A 114 -2.21 20.06 -5.19
N LYS A 115 -0.86 20.14 -5.22
CA LYS A 115 0.02 19.41 -4.27
C LYS A 115 -0.37 19.69 -2.81
N GLU A 116 -0.57 20.96 -2.49
CA GLU A 116 -0.94 21.44 -1.14
C GLU A 116 -2.31 20.90 -0.70
N LEU A 117 -3.28 20.87 -1.62
CA LEU A 117 -4.59 20.30 -1.33
C LEU A 117 -4.50 18.81 -1.02
N PHE A 118 -3.71 18.06 -1.80
CA PHE A 118 -3.50 16.63 -1.56
C PHE A 118 -2.77 16.35 -0.24
N ALA A 119 -1.79 17.18 0.13
CA ALA A 119 -1.03 17.07 1.38
C ALA A 119 -1.89 17.21 2.64
N ASN A 120 -3.10 17.75 2.53
CA ASN A 120 -4.07 17.71 3.63
C ASN A 120 -4.46 16.27 3.96
N PHE A 121 -4.48 15.34 3.01
CA PHE A 121 -4.86 13.94 3.25
C PHE A 121 -3.63 13.05 3.41
N ILE A 122 -2.69 13.11 2.46
CA ILE A 122 -1.53 12.21 2.42
C ILE A 122 -0.26 13.04 2.23
N GLN A 123 0.65 12.95 3.19
CA GLN A 123 1.94 13.61 3.21
C GLN A 123 3.03 12.62 2.77
N LEU A 124 3.87 13.05 1.84
CA LEU A 124 4.94 12.24 1.27
C LEU A 124 6.23 12.39 2.08
N ALA A 125 7.16 11.45 1.88
CA ALA A 125 8.44 11.30 2.59
C ALA A 125 9.30 12.56 2.82
N GLU A 126 9.11 13.65 2.08
CA GLU A 126 9.76 14.94 2.32
C GLU A 126 9.59 15.39 3.79
N GLU A 127 8.52 14.96 4.47
CA GLU A 127 8.18 15.36 5.84
C GLU A 127 8.55 14.32 6.92
N LYS A 128 9.19 13.18 6.58
CA LYS A 128 9.56 12.09 7.52
C LYS A 128 8.41 11.53 8.37
N ILE A 129 7.20 11.50 7.83
CA ILE A 129 6.01 11.04 8.55
C ILE A 129 5.87 9.53 8.39
N ASN A 130 5.51 8.87 9.50
CA ASN A 130 5.10 7.49 9.54
C ASN A 130 3.60 7.45 9.86
N TYR A 131 2.85 6.72 9.05
CA TYR A 131 1.44 6.46 9.27
C TYR A 131 1.30 5.14 10.01
N TYR A 132 0.64 5.16 11.16
CA TYR A 132 0.43 3.99 11.98
C TYR A 132 -0.96 3.44 11.73
N VAL A 133 -1.04 2.16 11.36
CA VAL A 133 -2.31 1.48 11.07
C VAL A 133 -2.41 0.15 11.80
N SER A 134 -3.61 -0.17 12.28
CA SER A 134 -3.98 -1.51 12.74
C SER A 134 -4.82 -2.18 11.67
N ILE A 135 -4.61 -3.49 11.48
CA ILE A 135 -5.39 -4.29 10.52
C ILE A 135 -6.16 -5.36 11.29
N THR A 136 -7.48 -5.33 11.19
CA THR A 136 -8.37 -6.31 11.81
C THR A 136 -9.14 -7.07 10.74
N LYS A 137 -9.17 -8.40 10.80
CA LYS A 137 -10.05 -9.20 9.94
C LYS A 137 -11.49 -9.07 10.44
N MET A 138 -12.41 -8.63 9.57
CA MET A 138 -13.84 -8.55 9.88
C MET A 138 -14.57 -9.81 9.41
N ASP A 139 -14.31 -10.23 8.17
CA ASP A 139 -14.92 -11.40 7.54
C ASP A 139 -13.93 -12.01 6.52
N ASP A 140 -14.34 -13.09 5.85
CA ASP A 140 -13.59 -13.66 4.75
C ASP A 140 -13.36 -12.60 3.66
N ASN A 141 -12.07 -12.41 3.36
CA ASN A 141 -11.57 -11.41 2.42
C ASN A 141 -11.85 -9.95 2.81
N ILE A 142 -12.43 -9.64 3.97
CA ILE A 142 -12.71 -8.27 4.40
C ILE A 142 -11.87 -7.90 5.62
N TYR A 143 -11.10 -6.84 5.47
CA TYR A 143 -10.21 -6.29 6.50
C TYR A 143 -10.57 -4.83 6.78
N ILE A 144 -10.45 -4.44 8.04
CA ILE A 144 -10.59 -3.05 8.48
C ILE A 144 -9.20 -2.53 8.77
N LEU A 145 -8.80 -1.46 8.08
CA LEU A 145 -7.59 -0.71 8.37
C LEU A 145 -8.01 0.51 9.19
N THR A 146 -7.42 0.68 10.38
CA THR A 146 -7.71 1.80 11.26
C THR A 146 -6.43 2.58 11.52
N ASP A 147 -6.44 3.89 11.31
CA ASP A 147 -5.33 4.77 11.69
C ASP A 147 -5.47 5.30 13.12
N GLU A 148 -4.40 5.92 13.64
CA GLU A 148 -4.39 6.52 14.99
C GLU A 148 -5.36 7.71 15.15
N ALA A 149 -5.80 8.31 14.04
CA ALA A 149 -6.79 9.38 14.03
C ALA A 149 -8.24 8.85 14.00
N TYR A 150 -8.43 7.54 14.21
CA TYR A 150 -9.72 6.84 14.15
C TYR A 150 -10.39 6.84 12.77
N SER A 151 -9.66 7.18 11.71
CA SER A 151 -10.12 6.94 10.34
C SER A 151 -10.03 5.44 10.09
N SER A 152 -11.15 4.84 9.69
CA SER A 152 -11.18 3.43 9.30
C SER A 152 -11.66 3.28 7.88
N PHE A 153 -11.05 2.36 7.14
CA PHE A 153 -11.56 1.96 5.84
C PHE A 153 -11.57 0.45 5.68
N THR A 154 -12.56 -0.01 4.92
CA THR A 154 -12.74 -1.42 4.62
C THR A 154 -11.98 -1.78 3.36
N CYS A 155 -11.33 -2.94 3.38
CA CYS A 155 -10.49 -3.47 2.34
C CYS A 155 -10.99 -4.87 1.98
N TYR A 156 -11.39 -5.06 0.73
CA TYR A 156 -11.74 -6.36 0.17
C TYR A 156 -10.55 -6.95 -0.58
N VAL A 157 -10.06 -8.10 -0.16
CA VAL A 157 -8.91 -8.79 -0.74
C VAL A 157 -9.38 -9.83 -1.76
N GLU A 158 -8.98 -9.67 -3.02
CA GLU A 158 -9.21 -10.69 -4.04
C GLU A 158 -8.23 -11.86 -3.82
N LYS A 159 -8.76 -13.09 -3.83
CA LYS A 159 -7.97 -14.34 -3.71
C LYS A 159 -7.61 -14.89 -5.08
#